data_AF-A0A524QFW5-F1
#
_entry.id   AF-A0A524QFW5-F1
#
_cell.length_a   1.000
_cell.length_b   1.000
_cell.length_c   1.000
_cell.angle_alpha   90.00
_cell.angle_beta   90.00
_cell.angle_gamma   90.00
#
_symmetry.space_group_name_H-M   'P 1'
#
loop_
_entity.id
_entity.type
_entity.pdbx_description
1 polymer ?
#
loop_
_entity_poly.entity_id
_entity_poly.type
_entity_poly.pdbx_seq_one_letter_code
_entity_poly.pdbx_strand_id
1 'polypeptide(L)'
;MRLITKAVAVALAKADKAFVESEDGVTTDEIAVKFFNPCGAATWWIVRGTPLDEHGEIMMDAAGDPDYSRPMEAADWHLFGFCDLGDRQCAELGYTLLSQLQEIRGPFGLGIERDRYFTGSLKAVMAGYGYGKPETVKIEVQAIAVTDNLHYEDGGVAGVYNFNVVLADFPDRDSQYEAALDAFHFTVPVKMLEDFNFLTSRIPT
;
A
#
# COMPACT_ATOMS: atom_id res chain seq x y z
N MET A 1 -5.98 -27.57 -10.16
CA MET A 1 -4.93 -27.68 -9.12
C MET A 1 -5.49 -27.22 -7.79
N ARG A 2 -5.04 -27.75 -6.65
CA ARG A 2 -5.43 -27.20 -5.34
C ARG A 2 -4.58 -25.98 -5.00
N LEU A 3 -5.21 -24.84 -4.76
CA LEU A 3 -4.54 -23.55 -4.50
C LEU A 3 -3.90 -23.52 -3.11
N ILE A 4 -4.65 -23.84 -2.05
CA ILE A 4 -4.12 -24.00 -0.69
C ILE A 4 -3.71 -25.45 -0.45
N THR A 5 -2.42 -25.65 -0.19
CA THR A 5 -1.84 -26.95 0.17
C THR A 5 -1.31 -26.89 1.59
N LYS A 6 -0.92 -28.03 2.19
CA LYS A 6 -0.23 -28.04 3.50
C LYS A 6 0.97 -27.09 3.55
N ALA A 7 1.78 -27.07 2.49
CA ALA A 7 2.94 -26.17 2.41
C ALA A 7 2.54 -24.69 2.36
N VAL A 8 1.45 -24.36 1.65
CA VAL A 8 0.92 -22.99 1.60
C VAL A 8 0.33 -22.59 2.95
N ALA A 9 -0.40 -23.47 3.63
CA ALA A 9 -0.93 -23.21 4.97
C ALA A 9 0.18 -22.95 6.00
N VAL A 10 1.30 -23.68 5.92
CA VAL A 10 2.49 -23.39 6.75
C VAL A 10 3.08 -22.01 6.43
N ALA A 11 3.15 -21.63 5.15
CA ALA A 11 3.62 -20.30 4.76
C ALA A 11 2.68 -19.19 5.26
N LEU A 12 1.36 -19.40 5.18
CA LEU A 12 0.35 -18.47 5.69
C LEU A 12 0.42 -18.34 7.21
N ALA A 13 0.58 -19.45 7.95
CA ALA A 13 0.75 -19.42 9.40
C ALA A 13 2.00 -18.64 9.83
N LYS A 14 3.09 -18.75 9.06
CA LYS A 14 4.30 -17.96 9.30
C LYS A 14 4.06 -16.48 9.03
N ALA A 15 3.43 -16.17 7.89
CA ALA A 15 3.19 -14.80 7.47
C ALA A 15 2.20 -14.08 8.39
N ASP A 16 1.15 -14.76 8.87
CA ASP A 16 0.17 -14.23 9.82
C ASP A 16 0.81 -13.79 11.14
N LYS A 17 1.79 -14.55 11.66
CA LYS A 17 2.56 -14.16 12.86
C LYS A 17 3.44 -12.94 12.66
N ALA A 18 3.89 -12.70 11.43
CA ALA A 18 4.71 -11.54 11.07
C ALA A 18 3.86 -10.35 10.60
N PHE A 19 2.55 -10.56 10.41
CA PHE A 19 1.65 -9.57 9.88
C PHE A 19 1.22 -8.61 10.99
N VAL A 20 1.40 -7.31 10.70
CA VAL A 20 0.83 -6.23 11.50
C VAL A 20 0.19 -5.26 10.53
N GLU A 21 -1.08 -4.96 10.79
CA GLU A 21 -1.87 -3.94 10.11
C GLU A 21 -2.07 -2.80 11.11
N SER A 22 -1.68 -1.60 10.72
CA SER A 22 -1.82 -0.36 11.50
C SER A 22 -2.46 0.73 10.63
N GLU A 23 -2.75 1.88 11.23
CA GLU A 23 -3.23 3.07 10.50
C GLU A 23 -2.23 3.52 9.43
N ASP A 24 -0.94 3.29 9.67
CA ASP A 24 0.17 3.60 8.75
C ASP A 24 0.35 2.55 7.63
N GLY A 25 -0.49 1.50 7.61
CA GLY A 25 -0.47 0.45 6.61
C GLY A 25 0.00 -0.91 7.13
N VAL A 26 0.59 -1.71 6.24
CA VAL A 26 0.93 -3.11 6.51
C VAL A 26 2.44 -3.27 6.64
N THR A 27 2.91 -3.78 7.77
CA THR A 27 4.35 -4.01 7.99
C THR A 27 4.72 -5.48 7.81
N THR A 28 4.65 -5.97 6.58
CA THR A 28 5.29 -7.25 6.20
C THR A 28 5.95 -7.12 4.84
N ASP A 29 7.09 -7.80 4.66
CA ASP A 29 7.75 -7.93 3.36
C ASP A 29 7.63 -9.35 2.79
N GLU A 30 7.02 -10.27 3.55
CA GLU A 30 6.89 -11.68 3.16
C GLU A 30 5.60 -11.92 2.36
N ILE A 31 5.75 -12.57 1.19
CA ILE A 31 4.63 -13.08 0.41
C ILE A 31 4.53 -14.59 0.67
N ALA A 32 3.42 -15.03 1.25
CA ALA A 32 3.16 -16.43 1.56
C ALA A 32 2.87 -17.25 0.29
N VAL A 33 2.11 -16.66 -0.65
CA VAL A 33 1.75 -17.32 -1.91
C VAL A 33 1.39 -16.31 -2.98
N LYS A 34 1.77 -16.60 -4.22
CA LYS A 34 1.33 -15.86 -5.40
C LYS A 34 0.32 -16.68 -6.21
N PHE A 35 -0.84 -16.11 -6.47
CA PHE A 35 -1.83 -16.64 -7.40
C PHE A 35 -1.86 -15.79 -8.68
N PHE A 36 -2.19 -16.40 -9.82
CA PHE A 36 -2.26 -15.69 -11.09
C PHE A 36 -3.27 -16.34 -12.04
N ASN A 37 -3.83 -15.53 -12.93
CA ASN A 37 -4.63 -16.01 -14.04
C ASN A 37 -3.70 -16.41 -15.20
N PRO A 38 -3.59 -17.70 -15.59
CA PRO A 38 -2.67 -18.14 -16.64
C PRO A 38 -3.02 -17.60 -18.04
N CYS A 39 -4.21 -17.06 -18.22
CA CYS A 39 -4.70 -16.51 -19.49
C CYS A 39 -5.21 -15.07 -19.35
N GLY A 40 -4.78 -14.36 -18.31
CA GLY A 40 -5.16 -12.97 -18.04
C GLY A 40 -4.03 -12.21 -17.34
N ALA A 41 -4.28 -10.94 -17.03
CA ALA A 41 -3.31 -10.09 -16.34
C ALA A 41 -3.42 -10.18 -14.80
N ALA A 42 -4.51 -10.74 -14.27
CA ALA A 42 -4.77 -10.71 -12.84
C ALA A 42 -3.78 -11.56 -12.02
N THR A 43 -3.25 -10.98 -10.95
CA THR A 43 -2.27 -11.57 -10.03
C THR A 43 -2.53 -11.13 -8.58
N TRP A 44 -2.38 -12.06 -7.64
CA TRP A 44 -2.52 -11.82 -6.21
C TRP A 44 -1.25 -12.25 -5.49
N TRP A 45 -0.61 -11.34 -4.77
CA TRP A 45 0.52 -11.61 -3.87
C TRP A 45 0.01 -11.61 -2.44
N ILE A 46 -0.35 -12.80 -1.96
CA ILE A 46 -0.97 -12.99 -0.65
C ILE A 46 0.09 -12.95 0.44
N VAL A 47 -0.11 -12.07 1.41
CA VAL A 47 0.78 -11.87 2.56
C VAL A 47 0.17 -12.37 3.87
N ARG A 48 -1.14 -12.62 3.89
CA ARG A 48 -1.86 -13.21 5.02
C ARG A 48 -3.05 -14.02 4.52
N GLY A 49 -3.44 -15.05 5.24
CA GLY A 49 -4.68 -15.76 4.96
C GLY A 49 -5.17 -16.54 6.16
N THR A 50 -6.43 -16.39 6.51
CA THR A 50 -7.05 -16.99 7.70
C THR A 50 -8.04 -18.08 7.28
N PRO A 51 -7.94 -19.31 7.82
CA PRO A 51 -8.89 -20.39 7.51
C PRO A 51 -10.27 -20.11 8.11
N LEU A 52 -11.32 -20.35 7.34
CA LEU A 52 -12.72 -20.15 7.75
C LEU A 52 -13.48 -21.47 7.82
N ASP A 53 -14.40 -21.56 8.77
CA ASP A 53 -15.35 -22.67 8.92
C ASP A 53 -16.56 -22.52 7.98
N GLU A 54 -17.50 -23.46 8.05
CA GLU A 54 -18.69 -23.50 7.21
C GLU A 54 -19.65 -22.30 7.41
N HIS A 55 -19.50 -21.55 8.51
CA HIS A 55 -20.28 -20.35 8.80
C HIS A 55 -19.53 -19.06 8.40
N GLY A 56 -18.30 -19.18 7.90
CA GLY A 56 -17.44 -18.03 7.56
C GLY A 56 -16.70 -17.45 8.76
N GLU A 57 -16.73 -18.13 9.90
CA GLU A 57 -15.99 -17.73 11.11
C GLU A 57 -14.57 -18.29 11.08
N ILE A 58 -13.64 -17.68 11.81
CA ILE A 58 -12.26 -18.17 11.87
C ILE A 58 -12.24 -19.55 12.51
N MET A 59 -11.62 -20.52 11.82
CA MET A 59 -11.32 -21.81 12.43
C MET A 59 -10.24 -21.61 13.49
N MET A 60 -10.54 -21.89 14.75
CA MET A 60 -9.60 -21.79 15.87
C MET A 60 -9.09 -23.17 16.29
N ASP A 61 -7.83 -23.22 16.71
CA ASP A 61 -7.24 -24.38 17.37
C ASP A 61 -7.54 -24.37 18.89
N ALA A 62 -7.02 -25.37 19.61
CA ALA A 62 -7.23 -25.49 21.04
C ALA A 62 -6.56 -24.38 21.88
N ALA A 63 -5.60 -23.64 21.31
CA ALA A 63 -4.95 -22.50 21.95
C ALA A 63 -5.71 -21.18 21.71
N GLY A 64 -6.70 -21.17 20.81
CA GLY A 64 -7.43 -19.98 20.41
C GLY A 64 -6.76 -19.20 19.27
N ASP A 65 -5.78 -19.80 18.60
CA ASP A 65 -5.15 -19.25 17.39
C ASP A 65 -5.82 -19.83 16.14
N PRO A 66 -5.72 -19.19 14.96
CA PRO A 66 -6.27 -19.77 13.73
C PRO A 66 -5.65 -21.16 13.41
N ASP A 67 -6.49 -22.17 13.10
CA ASP A 67 -6.05 -23.55 12.87
C ASP A 67 -5.52 -23.78 11.45
N TYR A 68 -4.23 -23.53 11.26
CA TYR A 68 -3.51 -23.83 10.02
C TYR A 68 -3.15 -25.31 9.85
N SER A 69 -3.36 -26.15 10.87
CA SER A 69 -2.92 -27.56 10.87
C SER A 69 -3.79 -28.47 10.01
N ARG A 70 -5.04 -28.06 9.77
CA ARG A 70 -6.05 -28.80 8.98
C ARG A 70 -6.58 -27.99 7.80
N PRO A 71 -5.72 -27.54 6.87
CA PRO A 71 -6.11 -26.57 5.85
C PRO A 71 -7.09 -27.09 4.80
N MET A 72 -7.40 -28.40 4.83
CA MET A 72 -8.38 -29.05 3.95
C MET A 72 -9.75 -29.21 4.61
N GLU A 73 -9.86 -28.96 5.92
CA GLU A 73 -11.12 -28.93 6.66
C GLU A 73 -11.75 -27.53 6.62
N ALA A 74 -10.96 -26.50 6.30
CA ALA A 74 -11.46 -25.15 6.05
C ALA A 74 -12.44 -25.14 4.88
N ALA A 75 -13.62 -24.55 5.14
CA ALA A 75 -14.64 -24.35 4.12
C ALA A 75 -14.19 -23.26 3.13
N ASP A 76 -13.52 -22.22 3.63
CA ASP A 76 -12.93 -21.16 2.81
C ASP A 76 -11.68 -20.54 3.47
N TRP A 77 -11.07 -19.59 2.80
CA TRP A 77 -9.95 -18.80 3.33
C TRP A 77 -10.19 -17.32 3.06
N HIS A 78 -10.05 -16.50 4.10
CA HIS A 78 -9.99 -15.05 3.98
C HIS A 78 -8.55 -14.63 3.70
N LEU A 79 -8.26 -14.18 2.49
CA LEU A 79 -6.91 -13.86 2.04
C LEU A 79 -6.72 -12.35 1.96
N PHE A 80 -5.53 -11.88 2.34
CA PHE A 80 -5.13 -10.48 2.21
C PHE A 80 -3.79 -10.38 1.49
N GLY A 81 -3.68 -9.43 0.57
CA GLY A 81 -2.49 -9.26 -0.26
C GLY A 81 -2.56 -8.12 -1.25
N PHE A 82 -1.46 -7.92 -1.97
CA PHE A 82 -1.42 -6.97 -3.07
C PHE A 82 -2.05 -7.60 -4.32
N CYS A 83 -3.02 -6.93 -4.91
CA CYS A 83 -3.88 -7.46 -5.96
C CYS A 83 -3.78 -6.58 -7.20
N ASP A 84 -3.35 -7.13 -8.33
CA ASP A 84 -3.49 -6.52 -9.64
C ASP A 84 -4.57 -7.29 -10.38
N LEU A 85 -5.70 -6.66 -10.71
CA LEU A 85 -6.82 -7.32 -11.40
C LEU A 85 -6.81 -7.08 -12.92
N GLY A 86 -5.68 -6.63 -13.46
CA GLY A 86 -5.47 -6.34 -14.88
C GLY A 86 -5.44 -4.85 -15.21
N ASP A 87 -5.61 -3.98 -14.22
CA ASP A 87 -5.29 -2.56 -14.30
C ASP A 87 -4.25 -2.21 -13.25
N ARG A 88 -3.03 -1.97 -13.73
CA ARG A 88 -1.87 -1.65 -12.90
C ARG A 88 -2.08 -0.39 -12.05
N GLN A 89 -2.89 0.57 -12.52
CA GLN A 89 -3.12 1.82 -11.79
C GLN A 89 -4.09 1.63 -10.61
N CYS A 90 -4.85 0.54 -10.61
CA CYS A 90 -5.77 0.16 -9.54
C CYS A 90 -5.24 -1.03 -8.72
N ALA A 91 -3.95 -1.38 -8.88
CA ALA A 91 -3.37 -2.48 -8.12
C ALA A 91 -3.15 -2.05 -6.66
N GLU A 92 -3.80 -2.70 -5.70
CA GLU A 92 -3.85 -2.25 -4.31
C GLU A 92 -3.76 -3.41 -3.30
N LEU A 93 -3.55 -3.08 -2.03
CA LEU A 93 -3.68 -4.05 -0.94
C LEU A 93 -5.17 -4.26 -0.63
N GLY A 94 -5.61 -5.51 -0.57
CA GLY A 94 -7.01 -5.80 -0.33
C GLY A 94 -7.28 -7.25 0.04
N TYR A 95 -8.56 -7.51 0.33
CA TYR A 95 -9.07 -8.81 0.74
C TYR A 95 -9.70 -9.56 -0.44
N THR A 96 -9.57 -10.88 -0.43
CA THR A 96 -10.29 -11.78 -1.35
C THR A 96 -10.59 -13.10 -0.64
N LEU A 97 -11.68 -13.76 -1.01
CA LEU A 97 -11.93 -15.13 -0.58
C LEU A 97 -11.25 -16.12 -1.54
N LEU A 98 -10.82 -17.27 -1.01
CA LEU A 98 -10.30 -18.35 -1.85
C LEU A 98 -11.38 -18.91 -2.78
N SER A 99 -12.61 -19.04 -2.32
CA SER A 99 -13.77 -19.43 -3.14
C SER A 99 -13.94 -18.52 -4.37
N GLN A 100 -13.83 -17.20 -4.19
CA GLN A 100 -13.88 -16.23 -5.30
C GLN A 100 -12.77 -16.50 -6.33
N LEU A 101 -11.53 -16.74 -5.89
CA LEU A 101 -10.44 -17.10 -6.80
C LEU A 101 -10.70 -18.44 -7.52
N GLN A 102 -11.32 -19.39 -6.83
CA GLN A 102 -11.68 -20.70 -7.38
C GLN A 102 -12.89 -20.67 -8.32
N GLU A 103 -13.70 -19.61 -8.32
CA GLU A 103 -14.82 -19.41 -9.25
C GLU A 103 -14.39 -18.77 -10.56
N ILE A 104 -13.31 -17.98 -10.55
CA ILE A 104 -12.78 -17.33 -11.76
C ILE A 104 -12.47 -18.38 -12.83
N ARG A 105 -13.06 -18.20 -14.02
CA ARG A 105 -12.79 -19.00 -15.23
C ARG A 105 -12.34 -18.06 -16.34
N GLY A 106 -11.09 -18.19 -16.76
CA GLY A 106 -10.55 -17.54 -17.93
C GLY A 106 -10.85 -18.31 -19.22
N PRO A 107 -10.20 -17.93 -20.33
CA PRO A 107 -10.25 -18.67 -21.59
C PRO A 107 -10.02 -20.18 -21.40
N PHE A 108 -10.71 -20.99 -22.22
CA PHE A 108 -10.67 -22.46 -22.16
C PHE A 108 -11.12 -23.08 -20.83
N GLY A 109 -11.81 -22.31 -19.98
CA GLY A 109 -12.27 -22.77 -18.66
C GLY A 109 -11.14 -22.91 -17.64
N LEU A 110 -9.97 -22.31 -17.90
CA LEU A 110 -8.84 -22.34 -16.98
C LEU A 110 -9.13 -21.47 -15.75
N GLY A 111 -8.90 -22.04 -14.57
CA GLY A 111 -9.00 -21.31 -13.32
C GLY A 111 -7.71 -20.57 -12.96
N ILE A 112 -7.72 -19.93 -11.80
CA ILE A 112 -6.52 -19.36 -11.18
C ILE A 112 -5.51 -20.46 -10.86
N GLU A 113 -4.23 -20.16 -11.01
CA GLU A 113 -3.12 -21.01 -10.66
C GLU A 113 -2.25 -20.40 -9.55
N ARG A 114 -1.42 -21.24 -8.95
CA ARG A 114 -0.44 -20.87 -7.93
C ARG A 114 0.95 -20.92 -8.53
N ASP A 115 1.70 -19.85 -8.37
CA ASP A 115 3.11 -19.80 -8.76
C ASP A 115 3.96 -20.56 -7.73
N ARG A 116 4.64 -21.62 -8.17
CA ARG A 116 5.44 -22.50 -7.29
C ARG A 116 6.88 -22.05 -7.13
N TYR A 117 7.33 -21.14 -7.99
CA TYR A 117 8.74 -20.73 -8.09
C TYR A 117 8.93 -19.24 -7.85
N PHE A 118 7.86 -18.53 -7.49
CA PHE A 118 7.94 -17.12 -7.16
C PHE A 118 8.95 -16.87 -6.04
N THR A 119 9.90 -15.99 -6.31
CA THR A 119 10.85 -15.45 -5.35
C THR A 119 10.76 -13.93 -5.42
N GLY A 120 10.32 -13.31 -4.33
CA GLY A 120 10.11 -11.87 -4.30
C GLY A 120 9.54 -11.43 -2.96
N SER A 121 9.72 -10.16 -2.65
CA SER A 121 9.21 -9.54 -1.43
C SER A 121 8.06 -8.60 -1.78
N LEU A 122 7.18 -8.32 -0.81
CA LEU A 122 6.06 -7.41 -1.00
C LEU A 122 6.54 -6.02 -1.44
N LYS A 123 7.56 -5.49 -0.77
CA LYS A 123 8.17 -4.20 -1.09
C LYS A 123 8.72 -4.16 -2.51
N ALA A 124 9.41 -5.20 -2.96
CA ALA A 124 9.96 -5.26 -4.32
C ALA A 124 8.85 -5.30 -5.38
N VAL A 125 7.79 -6.07 -5.13
CA VAL A 125 6.61 -6.10 -5.99
C VAL A 125 5.99 -4.71 -6.07
N MET A 126 5.58 -4.14 -4.92
CA MET A 126 4.92 -2.85 -4.82
C MET A 126 5.76 -1.71 -5.43
N ALA A 127 7.08 -1.70 -5.23
CA ALA A 127 8.00 -0.75 -5.87
C ALA A 127 7.98 -0.83 -7.39
N GLY A 128 7.77 -2.02 -7.96
CA GLY A 128 7.51 -2.17 -9.38
C GLY A 128 6.33 -1.31 -9.81
N TYR A 129 5.22 -1.34 -9.04
CA TYR A 129 3.97 -0.63 -9.30
C TYR A 129 4.01 0.87 -8.99
N GLY A 130 5.09 1.36 -8.36
CA GLY A 130 5.27 2.79 -8.05
C GLY A 130 5.13 3.12 -6.57
N TYR A 131 4.67 2.19 -5.75
CA TYR A 131 4.59 2.34 -4.29
C TYR A 131 5.98 2.43 -3.66
N GLY A 132 6.13 3.18 -2.58
CA GLY A 132 7.40 3.31 -1.85
C GLY A 132 8.55 3.95 -2.63
N LYS A 133 8.29 4.49 -3.83
CA LYS A 133 9.23 5.37 -4.50
C LYS A 133 9.06 6.77 -3.92
N PRO A 134 10.13 7.39 -3.36
CA PRO A 134 10.07 8.79 -2.99
C PRO A 134 9.80 9.62 -4.24
N GLU A 135 8.58 10.15 -4.37
CA GLU A 135 8.29 11.16 -5.38
C GLU A 135 8.75 12.51 -4.83
N THR A 136 9.59 13.20 -5.60
CA THR A 136 9.94 14.58 -5.28
C THR A 136 8.83 15.47 -5.81
N VAL A 137 7.96 15.93 -4.91
CA VAL A 137 6.98 16.96 -5.22
C VAL A 137 7.68 18.32 -5.15
N LYS A 138 7.63 19.06 -6.25
CA LYS A 138 8.10 20.45 -6.32
C LYS A 138 6.92 21.36 -6.01
N ILE A 139 7.04 22.13 -4.93
CA ILE A 139 6.07 23.16 -4.56
C ILE A 139 6.70 24.52 -4.84
N GLU A 140 5.98 25.36 -5.58
CA GLU A 140 6.29 26.78 -5.63
C GLU A 140 5.54 27.48 -4.50
N VAL A 141 6.28 28.21 -3.67
CA VAL A 141 5.70 29.02 -2.60
C VAL A 141 6.05 30.47 -2.86
N GLN A 142 5.03 31.29 -3.03
CA GLN A 142 5.17 32.74 -3.09
C GLN A 142 4.87 33.33 -1.72
N ALA A 143 5.83 34.04 -1.14
CA ALA A 143 5.68 34.71 0.14
C ALA A 143 5.57 36.23 -0.06
N ILE A 144 4.51 36.83 0.48
CA ILE A 144 4.25 38.27 0.44
C ILE A 144 4.17 38.77 1.88
N ALA A 145 5.00 39.74 2.23
CA ALA A 145 4.99 40.32 3.58
C ALA A 145 3.63 40.96 3.90
N VAL A 146 3.09 40.68 5.10
CA VAL A 146 1.78 41.18 5.52
C VAL A 146 1.82 42.58 6.13
N THR A 147 2.99 43.05 6.53
CA THR A 147 3.16 44.39 7.10
C THR A 147 4.41 45.10 6.57
N ASP A 148 4.34 46.42 6.62
CA ASP A 148 5.40 47.41 6.43
C ASP A 148 6.52 47.34 7.49
N ASN A 149 6.51 46.34 8.38
CA ASN A 149 7.53 46.12 9.43
C ASN A 149 8.79 45.36 8.97
N LEU A 150 8.96 45.12 7.67
CA LEU A 150 10.27 44.74 7.16
C LEU A 150 11.14 45.99 7.13
N HIS A 151 12.02 46.16 8.12
CA HIS A 151 13.03 47.19 8.02
C HIS A 151 13.88 46.93 6.77
N TYR A 152 14.23 47.98 6.04
CA TYR A 152 14.99 47.89 4.78
C TYR A 152 16.35 47.17 4.97
N GLU A 153 16.84 47.08 6.20
CA GLU A 153 18.05 46.35 6.61
C GLU A 153 17.82 44.84 6.86
N ASP A 154 16.57 44.41 7.05
CA ASP A 154 16.17 43.03 7.33
C ASP A 154 15.96 42.19 6.04
N GLY A 155 16.18 42.77 4.86
CA GLY A 155 16.23 42.02 3.59
C GLY A 155 14.90 41.38 3.19
N GLY A 156 13.76 41.94 3.62
CA GLY A 156 12.44 41.46 3.25
C GLY A 156 12.14 41.65 1.76
N VAL A 157 12.37 40.61 0.97
CA VAL A 157 12.07 40.61 -0.47
C VAL A 157 10.80 39.81 -0.69
N ALA A 158 9.79 40.40 -1.32
CA ALA A 158 8.75 39.62 -1.98
C ALA A 158 9.46 38.69 -2.98
N GLY A 159 9.34 37.37 -2.78
CA GLY A 159 10.19 36.39 -3.46
C GLY A 159 9.44 35.09 -3.72
N VAL A 160 9.81 34.43 -4.83
CA VAL A 160 9.38 33.08 -5.14
C VAL A 160 10.41 32.12 -4.55
N TYR A 161 9.98 31.24 -3.65
CA TYR A 161 10.81 30.22 -3.03
C TYR A 161 10.40 28.85 -3.57
N ASN A 162 11.39 28.05 -3.96
CA ASN A 162 11.18 26.70 -4.48
C ASN A 162 11.56 25.68 -3.41
N PHE A 163 10.61 24.82 -3.05
CA PHE A 163 10.85 23.74 -2.10
C PHE A 163 10.66 22.39 -2.80
N ASN A 164 11.63 21.49 -2.58
CA ASN A 164 11.50 20.10 -2.97
C ASN A 164 11.08 19.32 -1.74
N VAL A 165 9.86 18.80 -1.73
CA VAL A 165 9.41 17.87 -0.70
C VAL A 165 9.54 16.47 -1.26
N VAL A 166 10.29 15.61 -0.58
CA VAL A 166 10.37 14.20 -0.92
C VAL A 166 9.28 13.49 -0.13
N LEU A 167 8.27 13.00 -0.83
CA LEU A 167 7.18 12.25 -0.23
C LEU A 167 7.33 10.79 -0.61
N ALA A 168 7.34 9.92 0.40
CA ALA A 168 7.16 8.50 0.21
C ALA A 168 5.74 8.13 0.64
N ASP A 169 5.19 7.07 0.05
CA ASP A 169 4.03 6.35 0.61
C ASP A 169 2.67 7.08 0.62
N PHE A 170 2.36 7.84 -0.43
CA PHE A 170 1.00 8.38 -0.63
C PHE A 170 0.32 7.74 -1.84
N PRO A 171 -0.94 7.28 -1.69
CA PRO A 171 -1.63 6.46 -2.68
C PRO A 171 -2.04 7.24 -3.93
N ASP A 172 -2.22 8.56 -3.81
CA ASP A 172 -2.70 9.42 -4.87
C ASP A 172 -2.04 10.81 -4.85
N ARG A 173 -2.20 11.51 -5.96
CA ARG A 173 -1.53 12.79 -6.24
C ARG A 173 -2.03 13.97 -5.40
N ASP A 174 -3.22 13.90 -4.81
CA ASP A 174 -3.79 14.98 -4.00
C ASP A 174 -3.39 14.82 -2.55
N SER A 175 -3.42 13.59 -2.02
CA SER A 175 -2.88 13.25 -0.70
C SER A 175 -1.39 13.61 -0.58
N GLN A 176 -0.63 13.38 -1.65
CA GLN A 176 0.76 13.85 -1.75
C GLN A 176 0.86 15.37 -1.58
N TYR A 177 0.02 16.16 -2.27
CA TYR A 177 0.11 17.61 -2.21
C TYR A 177 -0.19 18.16 -0.81
N GLU A 178 -1.23 17.64 -0.15
CA GLU A 178 -1.56 18.03 1.23
C GLU A 178 -0.44 17.67 2.22
N ALA A 179 0.12 16.46 2.13
CA ALA A 179 1.26 16.07 2.97
C ALA A 179 2.49 16.96 2.71
N ALA A 180 2.67 17.42 1.47
CA ALA A 180 3.72 18.36 1.11
C ALA A 180 3.51 19.75 1.76
N LEU A 181 2.27 20.22 1.83
CA LEU A 181 1.90 21.47 2.51
C LEU A 181 2.10 21.37 4.03
N ASP A 182 1.73 20.25 4.64
CA ASP A 182 1.96 20.01 6.06
C ASP A 182 3.46 19.97 6.38
N ALA A 183 4.26 19.28 5.56
CA ALA A 183 5.72 19.27 5.69
C ALA A 183 6.31 20.67 5.54
N PHE A 184 5.79 21.49 4.62
CA PHE A 184 6.17 22.89 4.48
C PHE A 184 5.86 23.69 5.76
N HIS A 185 4.63 23.61 6.29
CA HIS A 185 4.24 24.30 7.52
C HIS A 185 5.08 23.88 8.73
N PHE A 186 5.50 22.61 8.81
CA PHE A 186 6.35 22.13 9.91
C PHE A 186 7.82 22.57 9.78
N THR A 187 8.30 22.78 8.55
CA THR A 187 9.72 23.11 8.28
C THR A 187 9.99 24.62 8.31
N VAL A 188 8.98 25.45 8.07
CA VAL A 188 9.11 26.92 8.10
C VAL A 188 9.02 27.44 9.54
N PRO A 189 9.96 28.28 10.01
CA PRO A 189 9.89 28.86 11.35
C PRO A 189 8.59 29.63 11.58
N VAL A 190 7.96 29.46 12.75
CA VAL A 190 6.69 30.13 13.12
C VAL A 190 6.70 31.64 12.88
N LYS A 191 7.83 32.30 13.17
CA LYS A 191 7.99 33.75 12.94
C LYS A 191 7.79 34.13 11.46
N MET A 192 8.24 33.30 10.51
CA MET A 192 7.98 33.54 9.09
C MET A 192 6.51 33.31 8.71
N LEU A 193 5.80 32.42 9.40
CA LEU A 193 4.37 32.19 9.17
C LEU A 193 3.50 33.38 9.62
N GLU A 194 3.95 34.11 10.65
CA GLU A 194 3.26 35.30 11.16
C GLU A 194 3.53 36.55 10.29
N ASP A 195 4.74 36.67 9.72
CA ASP A 195 5.17 37.86 8.99
C ASP A 195 4.83 37.83 7.48
N PHE A 196 4.37 36.70 6.94
CA PHE A 196 4.12 36.51 5.50
C PHE A 196 2.80 35.79 5.19
N ASN A 197 2.11 36.25 4.14
CA ASN A 197 1.08 35.47 3.46
C ASN A 197 1.74 34.56 2.42
N PHE A 198 1.34 33.29 2.41
CA PHE A 198 1.84 32.29 1.47
C PHE A 198 0.75 31.95 0.45
N LEU A 199 1.11 31.99 -0.82
CA LEU A 199 0.35 31.37 -1.90
C LEU A 199 1.13 30.15 -2.37
N THR A 200 0.52 28.98 -2.28
CA THR A 200 1.12 27.72 -2.71
C THR A 200 0.51 27.28 -4.02
N SER A 201 1.35 26.83 -4.93
CA SER A 201 0.89 26.22 -6.17
C SER A 201 1.73 25.00 -6.51
N ARG A 202 1.06 24.00 -7.06
CA ARG A 202 1.71 22.79 -7.58
C ARG A 202 2.38 23.12 -8.91
N ILE A 203 3.65 22.77 -9.05
CA ILE A 203 4.33 22.78 -10.35
C ILE A 203 4.10 21.41 -11.01
N PRO A 204 3.43 21.34 -12.18
CA PRO A 204 3.34 20.09 -12.93
C PRO A 204 4.73 19.63 -13.37
N THR A 205 5.10 18.39 -13.06
CA THR A 205 6.30 17.73 -13.59
C THR A 205 6.07 17.12 -14.96
#